data_AF-A0A951X111-F1
#
_entry.id   AF-A0A951X111-F1
#
_cell.length_a   1.000
_cell.length_b   1.000
_cell.length_c   1.000
_cell.angle_alpha   90.00
_cell.angle_beta   90.00
_cell.angle_gamma   90.00
#
_symmetry.space_group_name_H-M   'P 1'
#
loop_
_entity.id
_entity.type
_entity.pdbx_description
1 polymer ?
#
loop_
_entity_poly.entity_id
_entity_poly.type
_entity_poly.pdbx_seq_one_letter_code
_entity_poly.pdbx_strand_id
1 'polypeptide(L)'
;MSPGFNYSVRGGFLADKLPLIKVVGVSASGKSTLVTALRAAGYNARPVSQEHSEVPELWKRFGFPRVLIYLDNNLEAQRERRPDVTWDEENLVNERHRLRDAQKNADLRINSAQLTAEQVLELVLAYLRSHNVRCASAPLAPLPRTGSAHSNTDQDNGMNG
;
A
#
# COMPACT_ATOMS: atom_id res chain seq x y z
N MET A 1 -13.57 -7.92 -52.82
CA MET A 1 -14.39 -7.85 -51.60
C MET A 1 -13.67 -8.63 -50.50
N SER A 2 -13.11 -7.94 -49.51
CA SER A 2 -12.75 -8.53 -48.20
C SER A 2 -14.03 -8.61 -47.35
N PRO A 3 -14.10 -9.46 -46.31
CA PRO A 3 -13.40 -9.23 -45.02
C PRO A 3 -12.63 -10.50 -44.57
N GLY A 4 -11.59 -10.46 -43.75
CA GLY A 4 -11.27 -9.57 -42.65
C GLY A 4 -11.04 -10.43 -41.40
N PHE A 5 -9.88 -11.11 -41.30
CA PHE A 5 -9.42 -11.70 -40.04
C PHE A 5 -8.45 -10.72 -39.38
N ASN A 6 -9.01 -9.88 -38.50
CA ASN A 6 -8.25 -9.00 -37.63
C ASN A 6 -7.46 -9.85 -36.63
N TYR A 7 -6.13 -9.92 -36.80
CA TYR A 7 -5.24 -10.25 -35.69
C TYR A 7 -5.20 -9.06 -34.72
N SER A 8 -6.18 -8.98 -33.82
CA SER A 8 -6.09 -8.14 -32.63
C SER A 8 -5.49 -8.94 -31.48
N VAL A 9 -4.18 -9.18 -31.54
CA VAL A 9 -3.40 -9.61 -30.37
C VAL A 9 -1.96 -9.09 -30.49
N ARG A 10 -1.80 -7.76 -30.38
CA ARG A 10 -0.49 -7.14 -30.11
C ARG A 10 -0.56 -6.10 -28.99
N GLY A 11 -1.42 -6.33 -28.00
CA GLY A 11 -1.44 -5.57 -26.74
C GLY A 11 -0.91 -6.33 -25.52
N GLY A 12 -0.46 -7.59 -25.67
CA GLY A 12 -0.31 -8.52 -24.55
C GLY A 12 1.10 -8.81 -24.04
N PHE A 13 2.17 -8.44 -24.76
CA PHE A 13 3.51 -8.98 -24.46
C PHE A 13 4.67 -7.97 -24.42
N LEU A 14 4.37 -6.66 -24.43
CA LEU A 14 5.32 -5.59 -24.10
C LEU A 14 4.70 -4.56 -23.15
N ALA A 15 3.86 -5.02 -22.21
CA ALA A 15 3.73 -4.31 -20.95
C ALA A 15 5.04 -4.53 -20.18
N ASP A 16 6.08 -3.78 -20.54
CA ASP A 16 7.28 -3.58 -19.73
C ASP A 16 6.81 -3.35 -18.29
N LYS A 17 6.95 -4.36 -17.43
CA LYS A 17 6.35 -4.38 -16.10
C LYS A 17 6.77 -3.12 -15.37
N LEU A 18 5.83 -2.19 -15.16
CA LEU A 18 6.07 -1.01 -14.36
C LEU A 18 6.67 -1.45 -13.03
N PRO A 19 7.77 -0.82 -12.59
CA PRO A 19 8.43 -1.22 -11.37
C PRO A 19 7.45 -1.26 -10.20
N LEU A 20 7.44 -2.39 -9.50
CA LEU A 20 6.58 -2.57 -8.35
C LEU A 20 7.07 -1.70 -7.19
N ILE A 21 6.20 -0.83 -6.69
CA ILE A 21 6.44 -0.03 -5.50
C ILE A 21 5.57 -0.61 -4.38
N LYS A 22 6.18 -0.97 -3.26
CA LYS A 22 5.47 -1.45 -2.07
C LYS A 22 5.49 -0.40 -0.98
N VAL A 23 4.33 -0.16 -0.39
CA VAL A 23 4.16 0.78 0.73
C VAL A 23 3.82 -0.01 1.99
N VAL A 24 4.69 0.06 2.98
CA VAL A 24 4.60 -0.56 4.32
C VAL A 24 4.55 0.53 5.38
N GLY A 25 3.98 0.26 6.55
CA GLY A 25 3.91 1.24 7.62
C GLY A 25 2.86 0.91 8.67
N VAL A 26 2.89 1.62 9.80
CA VAL A 26 1.94 1.45 10.91
C VAL A 26 0.49 1.66 10.47
N SER A 27 -0.46 1.18 11.27
CA SER A 27 -1.86 1.45 10.99
C SER A 27 -2.14 2.96 11.00
N ALA A 28 -3.10 3.40 10.17
CA ALA A 28 -3.46 4.82 9.98
C ALA A 28 -2.34 5.77 9.49
N SER A 29 -1.23 5.26 8.94
CA SER A 29 -0.15 6.08 8.34
C SER A 29 -0.45 6.66 6.95
N GLY A 30 -1.63 6.40 6.39
CA GLY A 30 -2.03 6.93 5.07
C GLY A 30 -1.58 6.08 3.87
N LYS A 31 -1.21 4.80 4.06
CA LYS A 31 -0.78 3.89 2.98
C LYS A 31 -1.75 3.83 1.79
N SER A 32 -3.05 3.69 2.06
CA SER A 32 -4.08 3.61 1.02
C SER A 32 -4.22 4.92 0.23
N THR A 33 -4.12 6.06 0.92
CA THR A 33 -4.12 7.39 0.31
C THR A 33 -2.91 7.56 -0.61
N LEU A 34 -1.71 7.24 -0.12
CA LEU A 34 -0.48 7.33 -0.91
C LEU A 34 -0.51 6.40 -2.13
N VAL A 35 -0.96 5.15 -1.97
CA VAL A 35 -1.07 4.22 -3.09
C VAL A 35 -2.04 4.71 -4.14
N THR A 36 -3.21 5.23 -3.74
CA THR A 36 -4.21 5.76 -4.68
C THR A 36 -3.63 6.91 -5.50
N ALA A 37 -2.94 7.85 -4.84
CA ALA A 37 -2.31 8.98 -5.50
C ALA A 37 -1.15 8.57 -6.42
N LEU A 38 -0.30 7.61 -6.01
CA LEU A 38 0.77 7.09 -6.86
C LEU A 38 0.23 6.39 -8.11
N ARG A 39 -0.86 5.63 -7.98
CA ARG A 39 -1.51 4.98 -9.12
C ARG A 39 -2.15 5.99 -10.05
N ALA A 40 -2.76 7.05 -9.53
CA ALA A 40 -3.24 8.17 -10.33
C ALA A 40 -2.10 8.85 -11.11
N ALA A 41 -0.90 8.92 -10.53
CA ALA A 41 0.32 9.40 -11.18
C ALA A 41 1.00 8.36 -12.10
N GLY A 42 0.38 7.21 -12.37
CA GLY A 42 0.87 6.18 -13.29
C GLY A 42 1.87 5.18 -12.70
N TYR A 43 2.11 5.19 -11.38
CA TYR A 43 3.05 4.27 -10.73
C TYR A 43 2.36 2.98 -10.26
N ASN A 44 3.04 1.85 -10.43
CA ASN A 44 2.57 0.54 -9.96
C ASN A 44 2.81 0.37 -8.44
N ALA A 45 2.06 1.13 -7.65
CA ALA A 45 2.09 1.07 -6.19
C ALA A 45 1.08 0.06 -5.63
N ARG A 46 1.47 -0.63 -4.54
CA ARG A 46 0.63 -1.55 -3.76
C ARG A 46 0.87 -1.38 -2.26
N PRO A 47 -0.19 -1.43 -1.43
CA PRO A 47 -0.02 -1.46 0.02
C PRO A 47 0.38 -2.87 0.45
N VAL A 48 1.11 -2.96 1.55
CA VAL A 48 1.39 -4.22 2.25
C VAL A 48 0.92 -4.07 3.68
N SER A 49 -0.06 -4.90 4.07
CA SER A 49 -0.60 -4.97 5.43
C SER A 49 0.32 -5.77 6.36
N GLN A 50 1.60 -5.37 6.44
CA GLN A 50 2.63 -6.01 7.26
C GLN A 50 2.35 -5.87 8.76
N GLU A 51 1.70 -4.77 9.16
CA GLU A 51 1.32 -4.47 10.55
C GLU A 51 0.38 -5.53 11.17
N HIS A 52 -0.40 -6.21 10.32
CA HIS A 52 -1.32 -7.28 10.72
C HIS A 52 -0.75 -8.69 10.49
N SER A 53 0.53 -8.80 10.10
CA SER A 53 1.15 -10.08 9.80
C SER A 53 2.35 -10.35 10.70
N GLU A 54 2.43 -11.57 11.22
CA GLU A 54 3.57 -12.05 11.98
C GLU A 54 4.73 -12.51 11.07
N VAL A 55 4.52 -12.53 9.74
CA VAL A 55 5.54 -12.91 8.76
C VAL A 55 6.43 -11.70 8.47
N PRO A 56 7.69 -11.63 8.95
CA PRO A 56 8.50 -10.41 8.87
C PRO A 56 8.80 -9.96 7.43
N GLU A 57 8.83 -10.91 6.50
CA GLU A 57 9.15 -10.70 5.09
C GLU A 57 7.92 -10.68 4.18
N LEU A 58 6.72 -10.36 4.69
CA LEU A 58 5.52 -10.30 3.85
C LEU A 58 5.70 -9.33 2.68
N TRP A 59 6.48 -8.26 2.89
CA TRP A 59 6.87 -7.30 1.85
C TRP A 59 7.72 -7.92 0.73
N LYS A 60 8.36 -9.08 0.90
CA LYS A 60 9.04 -9.83 -0.17
C LYS A 60 8.08 -10.74 -0.93
N ARG A 61 6.97 -11.15 -0.32
CA ARG A 61 5.98 -12.06 -0.92
C ARG A 61 5.13 -11.34 -1.96
N PHE A 62 4.65 -12.05 -2.99
CA PHE A 62 3.82 -11.52 -4.08
C PHE A 62 4.52 -10.44 -4.94
N GLY A 63 5.80 -10.67 -5.24
CA GLY A 63 6.61 -9.87 -6.16
C GLY A 63 7.63 -9.01 -5.43
N PHE A 64 8.88 -9.00 -5.90
CA PHE A 64 9.95 -8.20 -5.29
C PHE A 64 9.79 -6.71 -5.66
N PRO A 65 9.76 -5.79 -4.69
CA PRO A 65 9.64 -4.38 -4.98
C PRO A 65 10.93 -3.84 -5.62
N ARG A 66 10.81 -2.93 -6.60
CA ARG A 66 11.94 -2.07 -6.98
C ARG A 66 12.18 -0.99 -5.94
N VAL A 67 11.11 -0.53 -5.30
CA VAL A 67 11.16 0.48 -4.24
C VAL A 67 10.23 0.05 -3.10
N LEU A 68 10.78 -0.03 -1.90
CA LEU A 68 10.06 -0.24 -0.65
C LEU A 68 9.99 1.08 0.13
N ILE A 69 8.78 1.60 0.31
CA ILE A 69 8.50 2.84 1.03
C ILE A 69 7.94 2.49 2.40
N TYR A 70 8.60 2.98 3.45
CA TYR A 70 8.16 2.86 4.83
C TYR A 70 7.55 4.17 5.33
N LEU A 71 6.29 4.12 5.76
CA LEU A 71 5.57 5.21 6.41
C LEU A 71 5.50 4.97 7.92
N ASP A 72 6.12 5.84 8.70
CA ASP A 72 5.93 5.91 10.15
C ASP A 72 4.87 6.96 10.49
N ASN A 73 4.30 6.84 11.68
CA ASN A 73 3.43 7.84 12.25
C ASN A 73 3.72 7.97 13.76
N ASN A 74 3.44 9.14 14.35
CA ASN A 74 3.55 9.32 15.79
C ASN A 74 2.24 8.93 16.50
N LEU A 75 2.33 8.49 17.75
CA LEU A 75 1.17 8.12 18.57
C LEU A 75 0.17 9.28 18.69
N GLU A 76 0.68 10.51 18.82
CA GLU A 76 -0.14 11.73 18.88
C GLU A 76 -0.99 11.92 17.62
N ALA A 77 -0.38 11.74 16.44
CA ALA A 77 -1.08 11.82 15.15
C ALA A 77 -2.00 10.62 14.88
N GLN A 78 -1.76 9.45 15.49
CA GLN A 78 -2.70 8.32 15.47
C GLN A 78 -3.93 8.61 16.33
N ARG A 79 -3.73 9.13 17.55
CA ARG A 79 -4.79 9.53 18.49
C ARG A 79 -5.67 10.64 17.93
N GLU A 80 -5.08 11.61 17.22
CA GLU A 80 -5.82 12.71 16.60
C GLU A 80 -6.69 12.24 15.41
N ARG A 81 -6.22 11.26 14.62
CA ARG A 81 -6.98 10.72 13.47
C ARG A 81 -8.04 9.68 13.83
N ARG A 82 -7.91 9.04 15.00
CA ARG A 82 -8.81 7.99 15.51
C ARG A 82 -8.94 8.10 17.03
N PRO A 83 -9.74 9.06 17.53
CA PRO A 83 -9.99 9.22 18.96
C PRO A 83 -10.87 8.10 19.55
N ASP A 84 -11.48 7.28 18.68
CA ASP A 84 -12.41 6.19 18.97
C ASP A 84 -11.73 4.85 19.33
N VAL A 85 -10.42 4.75 19.16
CA VAL A 85 -9.65 3.53 19.41
C VAL A 85 -8.62 3.82 20.51
N THR A 86 -8.58 2.98 21.54
CA THR A 86 -7.54 3.02 22.58
C THR A 86 -6.22 2.54 21.97
N TRP A 87 -5.52 3.45 21.29
CA TRP A 87 -4.18 3.20 20.80
C TRP A 87 -3.22 3.23 22.00
N ASP A 88 -2.93 2.05 22.52
CA ASP A 88 -1.89 1.84 23.52
C ASP A 88 -0.51 1.91 22.87
N GLU A 89 0.46 2.53 23.56
CA GLU A 89 1.86 2.59 23.15
C GLU A 89 2.41 1.18 22.86
N GLU A 90 1.93 0.16 23.60
CA GLU A 90 2.30 -1.23 23.39
C GLU A 90 1.88 -1.75 22.01
N ASN A 91 0.70 -1.36 21.50
CA ASN A 91 0.26 -1.73 20.15
C ASN A 91 1.14 -1.07 19.08
N LEU A 92 1.52 0.20 19.26
CA LEU A 92 2.43 0.89 18.35
C LEU A 92 3.83 0.26 18.37
N VAL A 93 4.33 -0.13 19.55
CA VAL A 93 5.61 -0.84 19.70
C VAL A 93 5.53 -2.21 19.01
N ASN A 94 4.44 -2.95 19.16
CA ASN A 94 4.23 -4.25 18.52
C ASN A 94 4.13 -4.14 16.99
N GLU A 95 3.39 -3.16 16.46
CA GLU A 95 3.35 -2.88 15.02
C GLU A 95 4.74 -2.51 14.48
N ARG A 96 5.45 -1.61 15.17
CA ARG A 96 6.83 -1.24 14.81
C ARG A 96 7.76 -2.45 14.86
N HIS A 97 7.60 -3.35 15.84
CA HIS A 97 8.36 -4.58 15.96
C HIS A 97 8.17 -5.47 14.72
N ARG A 98 6.92 -5.70 14.31
CA ARG A 98 6.59 -6.48 13.10
C ARG A 98 7.12 -5.82 11.83
N LEU A 99 7.18 -4.49 11.82
CA LEU A 99 7.69 -3.70 10.69
C LEU A 99 9.22 -3.55 10.66
N ARG A 100 9.96 -3.99 11.68
CA ARG A 100 11.42 -3.78 11.78
C ARG A 100 12.18 -4.28 10.55
N ASP A 101 11.80 -5.43 10.01
CA ASP A 101 12.46 -5.97 8.82
C ASP A 101 12.21 -5.10 7.58
N ALA A 102 10.95 -4.74 7.36
CA ALA A 102 10.55 -3.84 6.27
C ALA A 102 11.18 -2.45 6.42
N GLN A 103 11.24 -1.91 7.64
CA GLN A 103 11.89 -0.63 7.96
C GLN A 103 13.37 -0.67 7.61
N LYS A 104 14.10 -1.72 8.04
CA LYS A 104 15.53 -1.88 7.75
C LYS A 104 15.82 -1.93 6.25
N ASN A 105 14.95 -2.59 5.48
CA ASN A 105 15.12 -2.78 4.04
C ASN A 105 14.43 -1.69 3.17
N ALA A 106 13.83 -0.67 3.79
CA ALA A 106 13.15 0.39 3.05
C ALA A 106 14.14 1.30 2.31
N ASP A 107 13.87 1.54 1.03
CA ASP A 107 14.61 2.48 0.18
C ASP A 107 14.28 3.95 0.53
N LEU A 108 13.05 4.19 0.99
CA LEU A 108 12.57 5.50 1.43
C LEU A 108 11.78 5.37 2.73
N ARG A 109 12.13 6.18 3.73
CA ARG A 109 11.44 6.24 5.03
C ARG A 109 10.88 7.64 5.23
N ILE A 110 9.59 7.74 5.50
CA ILE A 110 8.91 9.02 5.71
C ILE A 110 8.17 8.96 7.05
N ASN A 111 8.43 9.95 7.90
CA ASN A 111 7.61 10.20 9.07
C ASN A 111 6.41 11.07 8.66
N SER A 112 5.22 10.48 8.66
CA SER A 112 3.96 11.14 8.25
C SER A 112 3.25 11.90 9.37
N ALA A 113 3.87 12.03 10.56
CA ALA A 113 3.26 12.67 11.71
C ALA A 113 2.97 14.16 11.51
N GLN A 114 3.84 14.87 10.79
CA GLN A 114 3.75 16.32 10.58
C GLN A 114 3.56 16.70 9.10
N LEU A 115 3.28 15.72 8.24
CA LEU A 115 3.15 15.92 6.81
C LEU A 115 1.71 15.66 6.37
N THR A 116 1.22 16.50 5.46
CA THR A 116 -0.05 16.23 4.77
C THR A 116 0.12 15.10 3.76
N ALA A 117 -0.99 14.51 3.31
CA ALA A 117 -0.94 13.45 2.31
C ALA A 117 -0.30 13.92 0.99
N GLU A 118 -0.51 15.19 0.62
CA GLU A 118 0.06 15.83 -0.55
C GLU A 118 1.57 15.99 -0.41
N GLN A 119 2.05 16.46 0.76
CA GLN A 119 3.49 16.59 1.02
C GLN A 119 4.20 15.23 0.99
N VAL A 120 3.59 14.20 1.57
CA VAL A 120 4.12 12.83 1.49
C VAL A 120 4.17 12.36 0.04
N LEU A 121 3.14 12.61 -0.75
CA LEU A 121 3.12 12.27 -2.17
C LEU A 121 4.23 12.99 -2.95
N GLU A 122 4.40 14.29 -2.75
CA GLU A 122 5.42 15.09 -3.43
C GLU A 122 6.83 14.57 -3.15
N LEU A 123 7.13 14.25 -1.88
CA LEU A 123 8.40 13.65 -1.48
C LEU A 123 8.64 12.30 -2.18
N VAL A 124 7.62 11.45 -2.22
CA VAL A 124 7.72 10.14 -2.89
C VAL A 124 7.91 10.33 -4.39
N LEU A 125 7.15 11.21 -5.04
CA LEU A 125 7.29 11.47 -6.48
C LEU A 125 8.66 12.04 -6.82
N ALA A 126 9.20 12.95 -5.99
CA ALA A 126 10.54 13.49 -6.17
C ALA A 126 11.60 12.38 -6.08
N TYR A 127 11.48 11.48 -5.11
CA TYR A 127 12.36 10.31 -4.96
C TYR A 127 12.26 9.36 -6.15
N LEU A 128 11.05 9.01 -6.60
CA LEU A 128 10.85 8.09 -7.72
C LEU A 128 11.42 8.66 -9.03
N ARG A 129 11.27 9.96 -9.26
CA ARG A 129 11.87 10.65 -10.41
C ARG A 129 13.39 10.68 -10.34
N SER A 130 13.99 10.99 -9.19
CA SER A 130 15.44 11.02 -9.05
C SER A 130 16.08 9.63 -9.24
N HIS A 131 15.34 8.56 -8.95
CA HIS A 131 15.77 7.17 -9.15
C HIS A 131 15.34 6.56 -10.50
N ASN A 132 14.86 7.41 -11.43
CA ASN A 132 14.41 7.02 -12.78
C ASN A 132 13.42 5.85 -12.76
N VAL A 133 12.50 5.84 -11.79
CA VAL A 133 11.46 4.82 -11.70
C VAL A 133 10.43 5.09 -12.80
N ARG A 134 10.28 4.13 -13.71
CA ARG A 134 9.31 4.24 -14.81
C ARG A 134 7.88 4.30 -14.28
N CYS A 135 7.06 5.15 -14.89
CA CYS A 135 5.61 5.22 -14.69
C CYS A 135 4.88 5.01 -16.03
N ALA A 136 3.59 4.71 -15.97
CA ALA A 136 2.73 4.75 -17.13
C ALA A 136 2.50 6.19 -17.58
N SER A 137 2.25 6.36 -18.88
CA SER A 137 1.80 7.63 -19.48
C SER A 137 0.36 8.00 -19.12
N ALA A 138 -0.39 7.08 -18.49
CA ALA A 138 -1.78 7.27 -18.07
C ALA A 138 -1.99 6.77 -16.63
N PRO A 139 -3.01 7.27 -15.92
CA PRO A 139 -3.38 6.80 -14.60
C PRO A 139 -3.69 5.29 -14.58
N LEU A 140 -3.24 4.60 -13.52
CA LEU A 140 -3.61 3.20 -13.29
C LEU A 140 -4.92 3.12 -12.49
N ALA A 141 -5.73 2.11 -12.78
CA ALA A 141 -6.99 1.87 -12.06
C ALA A 141 -6.75 1.78 -10.54
N PRO A 142 -7.61 2.34 -9.70
CA PRO A 142 -7.49 2.23 -8.25
C PRO A 142 -7.54 0.75 -7.85
N LEU A 143 -6.82 0.40 -6.77
CA LEU A 143 -6.98 -0.92 -6.18
C LEU A 143 -8.31 -0.99 -5.44
N PRO A 144 -9.00 -2.16 -5.44
CA PRO A 144 -10.15 -2.34 -4.57
C PRO A 144 -9.72 -2.06 -3.13
N ARG A 145 -10.58 -1.39 -2.35
CA ARG A 145 -10.35 -1.25 -0.92
C ARG A 145 -10.40 -2.65 -0.33
N THR A 146 -9.25 -3.26 -0.07
CA THR A 146 -9.17 -4.47 0.75
C THR A 146 -9.51 -4.08 2.18
N GLY A 147 -10.81 -3.96 2.44
CA GLY A 147 -11.36 -3.95 3.79
C GLY A 147 -11.36 -5.40 4.29
N SER A 148 -10.79 -5.61 5.46
CA SER A 148 -10.96 -6.85 6.23
C SER A 148 -12.44 -7.03 6.53
N ALA A 149 -13.16 -7.80 5.72
CA ALA A 149 -14.52 -8.21 5.99
C ALA A 149 -14.55 -9.73 6.09
N HIS A 150 -14.31 -10.24 7.29
CA HIS A 150 -14.87 -11.50 7.75
C HIS A 150 -15.26 -11.32 9.22
N SER A 151 -16.34 -10.59 9.47
CA SER A 151 -17.20 -10.88 10.62
C SER A 151 -18.36 -11.70 10.07
N ASN A 152 -18.15 -13.01 9.99
CA ASN A 152 -19.23 -13.96 9.77
C ASN A 152 -19.97 -14.09 11.10
N THR A 153 -20.95 -13.22 11.34
CA THR A 153 -21.89 -13.36 12.44
C THR A 153 -23.24 -13.77 11.86
N ASP A 154 -23.31 -14.99 11.35
CA ASP A 154 -24.57 -15.72 11.23
C ASP A 154 -24.65 -16.68 12.41
N GLN A 155 -25.12 -16.16 13.55
CA GLN A 155 -25.76 -16.99 14.57
C GLN A 155 -27.23 -17.13 14.18
N ASP A 156 -27.54 -18.12 13.34
CA ASP A 156 -28.89 -18.68 13.27
C ASP A 156 -28.95 -19.83 14.28
N ASN A 157 -29.29 -19.48 15.52
CA ASN A 157 -29.59 -20.45 16.57
C ASN A 157 -31.09 -20.72 16.54
N GLY A 158 -31.51 -21.59 15.63
CA GLY A 158 -32.83 -22.21 15.65
C GLY A 158 -33.01 -23.02 16.94
N MET A 159 -33.73 -22.47 17.90
CA MET A 159 -34.27 -23.22 19.02
C MET A 159 -35.25 -24.28 18.50
N ASN A 160 -34.86 -25.54 18.65
CA ASN A 160 -35.81 -26.64 18.78
C ASN A 160 -36.45 -26.56 20.17
N GLY A 161 -37.78 -26.50 20.21
CA GLY A 161 -38.60 -26.57 21.42
C GLY A 161 -40.08 -26.62 21.05
#